data_AF-A0A497PXX9-F1
#
_entry.id   AF-A0A497PXX9-F1
#
_cell.length_a   1.000
_cell.length_b   1.000
_cell.length_c   1.000
_cell.angle_alpha   90.00
_cell.angle_beta   90.00
_cell.angle_gamma   90.00
#
_symmetry.space_group_name_H-M   'P 1'
#
loop_
_entity.id
_entity.type
_entity.pdbx_description
1 polymer ?
#
loop_
_entity_poly.entity_id
_entity_poly.type
_entity_poly.pdbx_seq_one_letter_code
_entity_poly.pdbx_strand_id
1 'polypeptide(L)'
;MTAIQSVPLIQLVALILIVFGIVAVVAGILQLFLSNQNEDGRVHHESKGIILLGPIPIVWGYGKKGWILAGAVAIILFLILTLMPG
;
A
#
# COMPACT_ATOMS: atom_id res chain seq x y z
N MET A 1 43.56 -3.31 7.52
CA MET A 1 42.93 -2.28 8.38
C MET A 1 41.54 -2.02 7.83
N THR A 2 40.52 -2.71 8.32
CA THR A 2 39.12 -2.47 7.91
C THR A 2 38.56 -1.33 8.75
N ALA A 3 38.39 -0.16 8.14
CA ALA A 3 37.73 0.96 8.77
C ALA A 3 36.30 0.55 9.12
N ILE A 4 35.98 0.50 10.42
CA ILE A 4 34.61 0.37 10.90
C ILE A 4 33.93 1.70 10.53
N GLN A 5 33.20 1.72 9.42
CA GLN A 5 32.39 2.86 9.06
C GLN A 5 31.22 2.94 10.05
N SER A 6 31.24 3.96 10.90
CA SER A 6 30.13 4.26 11.79
C SER A 6 28.91 4.64 10.95
N VAL A 7 27.93 3.73 10.85
CA VAL A 7 26.65 4.04 10.22
C VAL A 7 26.01 5.18 11.04
N PRO A 8 25.77 6.37 10.46
CA PRO A 8 25.17 7.46 11.19
C PRO A 8 23.78 7.04 11.67
N LEU A 9 23.43 7.45 12.89
CA LEU A 9 22.20 7.04 13.58
C LEU A 9 20.94 7.29 12.72
N ILE A 10 20.97 8.34 11.89
CA ILE A 10 19.91 8.67 10.93
C ILE A 10 19.69 7.58 9.86
N GLN A 11 20.77 6.95 9.36
CA GLN A 11 20.67 5.86 8.38
C GLN A 11 20.08 4.60 9.02
N LEU A 12 20.43 4.32 10.28
CA LEU A 12 19.85 3.20 11.02
C LEU A 12 18.33 3.39 11.21
N VAL A 13 17.91 4.59 11.61
CA VAL A 13 16.48 4.93 11.78
C VAL A 13 15.74 4.87 10.45
N ALA A 14 16.32 5.39 9.37
CA ALA A 14 15.73 5.31 8.03
C ALA A 14 15.54 3.86 7.57
N LEU A 15 16.54 2.99 7.79
CA LEU A 15 16.47 1.58 7.44
C LEU A 15 15.36 0.86 8.22
N ILE A 16 15.23 1.13 9.52
CA ILE A 16 14.16 0.58 10.36
C ILE A 16 12.79 1.01 9.85
N LEU A 17 12.62 2.30 9.51
CA LEU A 17 11.35 2.81 8.97
C LEU A 17 10.97 2.15 7.65
N ILE A 18 11.94 1.98 6.75
CA ILE A 18 11.72 1.34 5.44
C ILE A 18 11.30 -0.13 5.64
N VAL A 19 12.02 -0.87 6.48
CA VAL A 19 11.68 -2.27 6.77
C VAL A 19 10.29 -2.36 7.38
N PHE A 20 9.96 -1.49 8.33
CA PHE A 20 8.63 -1.46 8.95
C PHE A 20 7.53 -1.14 7.93
N GLY A 21 7.75 -0.18 7.02
CA GLY A 21 6.82 0.15 5.95
C GLY A 21 6.57 -1.02 5.00
N ILE A 22 7.62 -1.73 4.60
CA ILE A 22 7.50 -2.94 3.77
C ILE A 22 6.67 -4.01 4.48
N VAL A 23 6.97 -4.27 5.76
CA VAL A 23 6.22 -5.26 6.55
C VAL A 23 4.74 -4.88 6.68
N ALA A 24 4.43 -3.60 6.93
CA ALA A 24 3.05 -3.12 7.03
C ALA A 24 2.29 -3.28 5.70
N VAL A 25 2.93 -2.97 4.57
CA VAL A 25 2.33 -3.18 3.23
C VAL A 25 2.09 -4.66 2.96
N VAL A 26 3.07 -5.51 3.24
CA VAL A 26 2.94 -6.97 3.04
C VAL A 26 1.84 -7.53 3.95
N ALA A 27 1.77 -7.10 5.22
CA ALA A 27 0.72 -7.52 6.14
C ALA A 27 -0.67 -7.09 5.66
N GLY A 28 -0.82 -5.85 5.16
CA GLY A 28 -2.08 -5.36 4.59
C GLY A 28 -2.51 -6.16 3.36
N ILE A 29 -1.57 -6.50 2.47
CA ILE A 29 -1.83 -7.34 1.30
C ILE A 29 -2.23 -8.75 1.74
N LEU A 30 -1.49 -9.37 2.66
CA LEU A 30 -1.79 -10.71 3.18
C LEU A 30 -3.15 -10.77 3.85
N GLN A 31 -3.51 -9.77 4.65
CA GLN A 31 -4.82 -9.67 5.27
C GLN A 31 -5.93 -9.61 4.21
N LEU A 32 -5.73 -8.85 3.13
CA LEU A 32 -6.66 -8.80 2.01
C LEU A 32 -6.84 -10.18 1.33
N PHE A 33 -5.74 -10.92 1.13
CA PHE A 33 -5.78 -12.26 0.55
C PHE A 33 -6.44 -13.29 1.48
N LEU A 34 -6.18 -13.21 2.79
CA LEU A 34 -6.76 -14.09 3.80
C LEU A 34 -8.26 -13.84 3.98
N SER A 35 -8.70 -12.58 3.96
CA SER A 35 -10.13 -12.23 3.97
C SER A 35 -10.85 -12.71 2.70
N ASN A 36 -10.16 -12.85 1.57
CA ASN A 36 -10.76 -13.33 0.32
C ASN A 36 -11.04 -14.83 0.29
N GLN A 37 -10.25 -15.66 0.97
CA GLN A 37 -10.42 -17.13 0.93
C GLN A 37 -11.70 -17.60 1.65
N ASN A 38 -12.34 -16.75 2.43
CA ASN A 38 -13.61 -17.07 3.10
C ASN A 38 -14.86 -16.64 2.28
N GLU A 39 -14.69 -16.08 1.08
CA GLU A 39 -15.80 -15.58 0.23
C GLU A 39 -15.98 -16.35 -1.09
N ASP A 40 -15.59 -17.63 -1.15
CA ASP A 40 -15.98 -18.49 -2.26
C ASP A 40 -17.46 -18.86 -2.16
N GLY A 41 -18.29 -18.27 -3.04
CA GLY A 41 -19.62 -18.81 -3.30
C GLY A 41 -20.61 -17.92 -4.04
N ARG A 42 -20.40 -16.61 -4.14
CA ARG A 42 -21.36 -15.74 -4.84
C ARG A 42 -20.63 -14.71 -5.68
N VAL A 43 -20.82 -14.81 -6.99
CA VAL A 43 -20.41 -13.84 -8.01
C VAL A 43 -20.89 -12.44 -7.58
N HIS A 44 -20.05 -11.73 -6.83
CA HIS A 44 -20.29 -10.36 -6.42
C HIS A 44 -19.96 -9.50 -7.63
N HIS A 45 -21.01 -9.14 -8.37
CA HIS A 45 -20.97 -8.07 -9.35
C HIS A 45 -20.67 -6.78 -8.56
N GLU A 46 -19.39 -6.45 -8.37
CA GLU A 46 -18.96 -5.20 -7.73
C GLU A 46 -19.59 -4.05 -8.52
N SER A 47 -20.65 -3.47 -7.98
CA SER A 47 -21.33 -2.28 -8.51
C SER A 47 -20.42 -1.07 -8.31
N LYS A 48 -19.43 -0.95 -9.21
CA LYS A 48 -18.59 0.24 -9.33
C LYS A 48 -19.49 1.41 -9.69
N GLY A 49 -19.59 2.40 -8.81
CA GLY A 49 -20.52 3.51 -8.98
C GLY A 49 -19.97 4.82 -8.43
N ILE A 50 -20.40 5.92 -9.02
CA ILE A 50 -20.16 7.26 -8.48
C ILE A 50 -21.46 7.65 -7.78
N ILE A 51 -21.44 7.70 -6.44
CA ILE A 51 -22.54 8.22 -5.63
C ILE A 51 -22.41 9.74 -5.62
N LEU A 52 -23.29 10.44 -6.32
CA LEU A 52 -23.35 11.91 -6.25
C LEU A 52 -24.03 12.32 -4.92
N LEU A 53 -23.26 12.72 -3.92
CA LEU A 53 -23.80 13.40 -2.73
C LEU A 53 -23.85 14.90 -3.02
N GLY A 54 -24.97 15.35 -3.59
CA GLY A 54 -25.10 16.72 -4.08
C GLY A 54 -24.15 16.99 -5.26
N PRO A 55 -23.53 18.17 -5.38
CA PRO A 55 -22.60 18.47 -6.47
C PRO A 55 -21.26 17.72 -6.36
N ILE A 56 -21.03 16.97 -5.28
CA ILE A 56 -19.77 16.28 -5.02
C ILE A 56 -19.91 14.79 -5.39
N PRO A 57 -19.26 14.33 -6.46
CA PRO A 57 -19.18 12.92 -6.78
C PRO A 57 -18.31 12.16 -5.77
N ILE A 58 -18.89 11.19 -5.06
CA ILE A 58 -18.18 10.22 -4.22
C ILE A 58 -18.06 8.91 -4.99
N VAL A 59 -16.86 8.58 -5.40
CA VAL A 59 -16.52 7.28 -5.99
C VAL A 59 -16.61 6.19 -4.91
N TRP A 60 -17.52 5.22 -5.09
CA TRP A 60 -17.75 4.10 -4.16
C TRP A 60 -17.76 2.77 -4.93
N GLY A 61 -17.45 1.66 -4.25
CA GLY A 61 -17.51 0.34 -4.89
C GLY A 61 -16.27 -0.02 -5.74
N TYR A 62 -15.16 0.68 -5.55
CA TYR A 62 -13.84 0.15 -5.89
C TYR A 62 -13.55 -1.02 -4.94
N GLY A 63 -14.06 -2.20 -5.29
CA GLY A 63 -13.83 -3.40 -4.48
C GLY A 63 -12.38 -3.85 -4.55
N LYS A 64 -12.13 -5.16 -4.49
CA LYS A 64 -10.77 -5.71 -4.23
C LYS A 64 -9.72 -5.18 -5.23
N LYS A 65 -10.12 -4.93 -6.48
CA LYS A 65 -9.26 -4.38 -7.54
C LYS A 65 -8.85 -2.92 -7.31
N GLY A 66 -9.68 -2.11 -6.67
CA GLY A 66 -9.37 -0.72 -6.39
C GLY A 66 -8.43 -0.55 -5.21
N TRP A 67 -8.52 -1.41 -4.21
CA TRP A 67 -7.53 -1.49 -3.13
C TRP A 67 -6.16 -1.96 -3.61
N ILE A 68 -6.11 -2.95 -4.51
CA ILE A 68 -4.86 -3.37 -5.15
C ILE A 68 -4.27 -2.22 -5.97
N LEU A 69 -5.09 -1.48 -6.71
CA LEU A 69 -4.64 -0.32 -7.48
C LEU A 69 -4.12 0.80 -6.57
N ALA A 70 -4.81 1.11 -5.47
CA ALA A 70 -4.36 2.09 -4.48
C ALA A 70 -3.03 1.67 -3.83
N GLY A 71 -2.89 0.39 -3.48
CA GLY A 71 -1.63 -0.18 -2.96
C GLY A 71 -0.49 -0.09 -3.97
N ALA A 72 -0.74 -0.42 -5.24
CA ALA A 72 0.24 -0.30 -6.31
C ALA A 72 0.68 1.16 -6.52
N VAL A 73 -0.27 2.10 -6.52
CA VAL A 73 0.02 3.54 -6.64
C VAL A 73 0.83 4.02 -5.43
N ALA A 74 0.51 3.59 -4.21
CA ALA A 74 1.25 3.95 -3.01
C ALA A 74 2.70 3.42 -3.04
N ILE A 75 2.91 2.18 -3.50
CA ILE A 75 4.25 1.59 -3.67
C ILE A 75 5.05 2.37 -4.71
N ILE A 76 4.45 2.69 -5.86
CA ILE A 76 5.12 3.47 -6.92
C ILE A 76 5.49 4.86 -6.39
N LEU A 77 4.58 5.53 -5.69
CA LEU A 77 4.83 6.85 -5.11
C LEU A 77 5.97 6.79 -4.07
N PHE A 78 5.98 5.77 -3.21
CA PHE A 78 7.05 5.55 -2.25
C PHE A 78 8.39 5.31 -2.93
N LEU A 79 8.44 4.49 -3.98
CA LEU A 79 9.65 4.25 -4.76
C LEU A 79 10.16 5.53 -5.42
N ILE A 80 9.27 6.35 -5.99
CA ILE A 80 9.67 7.63 -6.60
C ILE A 80 10.24 8.58 -5.55
N LEU A 81 9.57 8.71 -4.40
CA LEU A 81 10.03 9.57 -3.30
C LEU A 81 11.36 9.10 -2.68
N THR A 82 11.63 7.80 -2.68
CA THR A 82 12.87 7.24 -2.11
C THR A 82 14.01 7.18 -3.14
N LEU A 83 13.70 7.03 -4.43
CA LEU A 83 14.69 6.94 -5.50
C LEU A 83 15.07 8.32 -6.08
N MET A 84 14.25 9.35 -5.88
CA MET A 84 14.60 10.72 -6.24
C MET A 84 15.35 11.37 -5.06
N PRO A 85 16.69 11.49 -5.11
CA PRO A 85 17.42 12.23 -4.10
C PRO A 85 17.08 13.71 -4.28
N GLY A 86 16.31 14.25 -3.34
CA GLY A 86 16.18 15.69 -3.13
C GLY A 86 17.37 16.25 -2.39
#